data_AF-W2R4A1-F1
#
_entry.id   AF-W2R4A1-F1
#
_cell.length_a   1.000
_cell.length_b   1.000
_cell.length_c   1.000
_cell.angle_alpha   90.00
_cell.angle_beta   90.00
_cell.angle_gamma   90.00
#
_symmetry.space_group_name_H-M   'P 1'
#
loop_
_entity.id
_entity.type
_entity.pdbx_description
1 polymer ?
#
loop_
_entity_poly.entity_id
_entity_poly.type
_entity_poly.pdbx_seq_one_letter_code
_entity_poly.pdbx_strand_id
1 'polypeptide(L)'
;MVELAHYKSEMVKMREEFSQAFEAALKRHINGSVMTMEALDAAFSSVLARSNLVQHNLHLVQSALDNTNATCIDQSNGVRSELIVWDGTFHRVAKGFVLPSGIVRVVWQRWCGGQPPLRLLTKHDMSSRLKKVRLSDLRRVMLLIEALLTQEEFKRVHSSSDAAGLLFEQIKNRLLFASSSGKGRRRKLDQLSWRTLAHELKALNN
;
A
#
# COMPACT_ATOMS: atom_id res chain seq x y z
N MET A 1 49.20 -53.00 21.88
CA MET A 1 48.28 -53.17 20.73
C MET A 1 46.84 -52.70 21.02
N VAL A 2 46.62 -51.80 21.99
CA VAL A 2 45.28 -51.30 22.39
C VAL A 2 45.04 -49.86 21.88
N GLU A 3 46.09 -49.05 21.76
CA GLU A 3 45.98 -47.64 21.31
C GLU A 3 45.53 -47.48 19.86
N LEU A 4 45.94 -48.36 18.95
CA LEU A 4 45.62 -48.22 17.52
C LEU A 4 44.15 -48.56 17.20
N ALA A 5 43.55 -49.44 18.01
CA ALA A 5 42.12 -49.75 17.92
C ALA A 5 41.28 -48.61 18.51
N HIS A 6 41.72 -48.03 19.63
CA HIS A 6 41.07 -46.87 20.23
C HIS A 6 41.11 -45.65 19.30
N TYR A 7 42.26 -45.36 18.71
CA TYR A 7 42.42 -44.27 17.74
C TYR A 7 41.52 -44.44 16.51
N LYS A 8 41.44 -45.67 15.95
CA LYS A 8 40.53 -45.96 14.83
C LYS A 8 39.06 -45.76 15.21
N SER A 9 38.67 -46.16 16.43
CA SER A 9 37.31 -45.96 16.93
C SER A 9 36.97 -44.48 17.08
N GLU A 10 37.88 -43.68 17.62
CA GLU A 10 37.72 -42.21 17.74
C GLU A 10 37.60 -41.54 16.36
N MET A 11 38.40 -41.96 15.38
CA MET A 11 38.32 -41.44 14.01
C MET A 11 36.99 -41.76 13.32
N VAL A 12 36.43 -42.94 13.55
CA VAL A 12 35.11 -43.33 13.01
C VAL A 12 34.01 -42.50 13.69
N LYS A 13 34.09 -42.36 15.01
CA LYS A 13 33.13 -41.56 15.79
C LYS A 13 33.12 -40.10 15.36
N MET A 14 34.30 -39.48 15.19
CA MET A 14 34.42 -38.09 14.74
C MET A 14 33.87 -37.88 13.33
N ARG A 15 34.06 -38.85 12.42
CA ARG A 15 33.46 -38.83 11.07
C ARG A 15 31.93 -38.87 11.15
N GLU A 16 31.37 -39.75 11.98
CA GLU A 16 29.92 -39.91 12.14
C GLU A 16 29.29 -38.62 12.70
N GLU A 17 29.90 -38.05 13.74
CA GLU A 17 29.47 -36.80 14.37
C GLU A 17 29.51 -35.62 13.39
N PHE A 18 30.59 -35.51 12.60
CA PHE A 18 30.70 -34.47 11.57
C PHE A 18 29.64 -34.62 10.48
N SER A 19 29.38 -35.86 10.03
CA SER A 19 28.34 -36.14 9.02
C SER A 19 26.95 -35.73 9.53
N GLN A 20 26.63 -36.07 10.78
CA GLN A 20 25.35 -35.70 11.40
C GLN A 20 25.22 -34.18 11.60
N ALA A 21 26.28 -33.51 12.05
CA ALA A 21 26.29 -32.06 12.22
C ALA A 21 26.14 -31.33 10.88
N PHE A 22 26.80 -31.82 9.84
CA PHE A 22 26.70 -31.30 8.48
C PHE A 22 25.27 -31.45 7.94
N GLU A 23 24.68 -32.65 8.03
CA GLU A 23 23.29 -32.90 7.61
C GLU A 23 22.27 -32.04 8.39
N ALA A 24 22.46 -31.87 9.70
CA ALA A 24 21.60 -31.03 10.52
C ALA A 24 21.70 -29.54 10.11
N ALA A 25 22.91 -29.05 9.86
CA ALA A 25 23.14 -27.69 9.39
C ALA A 25 22.54 -27.45 8.00
N LEU A 26 22.68 -28.43 7.10
CA LEU A 26 22.18 -28.36 5.73
C LEU A 26 20.64 -28.40 5.71
N LYS A 27 20.00 -29.28 6.50
CA LYS A 27 18.55 -29.28 6.70
C LYS A 27 18.04 -27.98 7.30
N ARG A 28 18.72 -27.42 8.29
CA ARG A 28 18.36 -26.13 8.89
C ARG A 28 18.52 -24.99 7.89
N HIS A 29 19.53 -25.04 7.02
CA HIS A 29 19.74 -24.00 6.00
C HIS A 29 18.71 -24.10 4.87
N ILE A 30 18.42 -25.30 4.38
CA ILE A 30 17.37 -25.53 3.38
C ILE A 30 15.99 -25.16 3.94
N ASN A 31 15.62 -25.65 5.12
CA ASN A 31 14.30 -25.37 5.71
C ASN A 31 14.18 -23.94 6.29
N GLY A 32 15.30 -23.31 6.65
CA GLY A 32 15.34 -21.92 7.09
C GLY A 32 15.36 -20.91 5.94
N SER A 33 15.82 -21.33 4.75
CA SER A 33 15.87 -20.49 3.55
C SER A 33 14.67 -20.71 2.62
N VAL A 34 14.00 -21.86 2.70
CA VAL A 34 12.74 -22.12 2.01
C VAL A 34 11.60 -21.70 2.93
N MET A 35 11.11 -20.48 2.72
CA MET A 35 9.85 -20.02 3.29
C MET A 35 8.75 -20.96 2.76
N THR A 36 8.26 -21.87 3.60
CA THR A 36 7.21 -22.81 3.20
C THR A 36 5.95 -22.03 2.85
N MET A 37 5.18 -22.52 1.87
CA MET A 37 3.93 -21.87 1.45
C MET A 37 3.00 -21.66 2.66
N GLU A 38 2.95 -22.61 3.58
CA GLU A 38 2.18 -22.53 4.83
C GLU A 38 2.64 -21.41 5.76
N ALA A 39 3.96 -21.20 5.91
CA ALA A 39 4.49 -20.12 6.73
C ALA A 39 4.24 -18.74 6.10
N LEU A 40 4.29 -18.68 4.76
CA LEU A 40 3.94 -17.49 3.99
C LEU A 40 2.44 -17.18 4.14
N ASP A 41 1.57 -18.17 3.98
CA ASP A 41 0.12 -18.04 4.16
C ASP A 41 -0.23 -17.63 5.58
N ALA A 42 0.37 -18.24 6.61
CA ALA A 42 0.16 -17.86 8.00
C ALA A 42 0.58 -16.41 8.28
N ALA A 43 1.71 -15.97 7.70
CA ALA A 43 2.16 -14.58 7.81
C ALA A 43 1.18 -13.61 7.11
N PHE A 44 0.69 -13.96 5.92
CA PHE A 44 -0.34 -13.19 5.22
C PHE A 44 -1.64 -13.13 6.01
N SER A 45 -2.15 -14.25 6.52
CA SER A 45 -3.35 -14.29 7.36
C SER A 45 -3.18 -13.45 8.63
N SER A 46 -2.01 -13.47 9.26
CA SER A 46 -1.70 -12.64 10.43
C SER A 46 -1.72 -11.14 10.11
N VAL A 47 -1.16 -10.74 8.96
CA VAL A 47 -1.19 -9.34 8.49
C VAL A 47 -2.61 -8.91 8.15
N LEU A 48 -3.40 -9.79 7.51
CA LEU A 48 -4.79 -9.52 7.16
C LEU A 48 -5.67 -9.38 8.41
N ALA A 49 -5.52 -10.26 9.40
CA ALA A 49 -6.26 -10.23 10.66
C ALA A 49 -5.94 -9.00 11.52
N ARG A 50 -4.72 -8.47 11.44
CA ARG A 50 -4.28 -7.26 12.17
C ARG A 50 -4.66 -5.96 11.48
N SER A 51 -5.08 -6.03 10.22
CA SER A 51 -5.42 -4.86 9.43
C SER A 51 -6.93 -4.64 9.43
N ASN A 52 -7.38 -3.60 10.14
CA ASN A 52 -8.77 -3.10 10.08
C ASN A 52 -9.21 -2.69 8.65
N LEU A 53 -8.29 -2.74 7.67
CA LEU A 53 -8.50 -2.46 6.26
C LEU A 53 -9.11 -3.64 5.47
N VAL A 54 -9.15 -4.84 6.06
CA VAL A 54 -9.42 -6.10 5.32
C VAL A 54 -10.88 -6.55 5.37
N GLN A 55 -11.64 -6.20 6.40
CA GLN A 55 -13.08 -6.58 6.45
C GLN A 55 -13.87 -6.05 5.24
N HIS A 56 -13.49 -4.89 4.69
CA HIS A 56 -14.13 -4.34 3.49
C HIS A 56 -13.67 -4.94 2.16
N ASN A 57 -12.48 -5.54 2.09
CA ASN A 57 -11.88 -6.01 0.83
C ASN A 57 -11.97 -7.54 0.66
N LEU A 58 -12.17 -8.30 1.74
CA LEU A 58 -12.19 -9.77 1.68
C LEU A 58 -13.48 -10.31 1.03
N HIS A 59 -14.61 -9.60 1.18
CA HIS A 59 -15.86 -9.90 0.47
C HIS A 59 -15.73 -9.76 -1.06
N LEU A 60 -14.87 -8.84 -1.53
CA LEU A 60 -14.62 -8.63 -2.96
C LEU A 60 -13.76 -9.76 -3.57
N VAL A 61 -12.77 -10.26 -2.83
CA VAL A 61 -11.88 -11.32 -3.30
C VAL A 61 -12.59 -12.68 -3.29
N GLN A 62 -13.40 -12.97 -2.28
CA GLN A 62 -14.17 -14.22 -2.23
C GLN A 62 -15.16 -14.34 -3.40
N SER A 63 -15.87 -13.25 -3.72
CA SER A 63 -16.78 -13.22 -4.87
C SER A 63 -16.09 -13.36 -6.24
N ALA A 64 -14.77 -13.12 -6.31
CA ALA A 64 -13.99 -13.28 -7.53
C ALA A 64 -13.45 -14.70 -7.70
N LEU A 65 -13.26 -15.45 -6.61
CA LEU A 65 -12.72 -16.81 -6.64
C LEU A 65 -13.78 -17.86 -7.01
N ASP A 66 -15.03 -17.62 -6.63
CA ASP A 66 -16.16 -18.52 -6.90
C ASP A 66 -16.62 -18.50 -8.38
N ASN A 67 -16.13 -17.54 -9.18
CA ASN A 67 -16.44 -17.39 -10.60
C ASN A 67 -15.24 -17.79 -11.49
N THR A 68 -14.68 -18.97 -11.27
CA THR A 68 -13.61 -19.50 -12.13
C THR A 68 -14.19 -20.26 -13.31
N ASN A 69 -14.43 -19.55 -14.42
CA ASN A 69 -14.36 -20.14 -15.76
C ASN A 69 -13.26 -19.40 -16.52
N ALA A 70 -12.15 -20.11 -16.74
CA ALA A 70 -10.98 -19.61 -17.42
C ALA A 70 -11.32 -19.04 -18.80
N THR A 71 -11.09 -17.75 -19.02
CA THR A 71 -10.64 -17.21 -20.30
C THR A 71 -9.97 -15.87 -20.06
N CYS A 72 -8.68 -15.80 -20.44
CA CYS A 72 -7.92 -14.60 -20.78
C CYS A 72 -7.83 -13.48 -19.74
N ILE A 73 -6.60 -12.97 -19.60
CA ILE A 73 -6.27 -11.69 -18.99
C ILE A 73 -7.22 -10.62 -19.56
N ASP A 74 -8.25 -10.26 -18.79
CA ASP A 74 -9.09 -9.11 -19.10
C ASP A 74 -8.20 -7.88 -18.94
N GLN A 75 -7.87 -7.28 -20.09
CA GLN A 75 -7.32 -5.93 -20.20
C GLN A 75 -8.39 -4.95 -19.76
N SER A 76 -8.73 -4.96 -18.47
CA SER A 76 -9.69 -4.06 -17.86
C SER A 76 -9.06 -2.68 -17.70
N ASN A 77 -8.89 -1.93 -18.80
CA ASN A 77 -8.64 -0.47 -18.83
C ASN A 77 -7.75 0.09 -17.69
N GLY A 78 -6.73 -0.67 -17.29
CA GLY A 78 -5.87 -0.31 -16.18
C GLY A 78 -4.91 0.72 -16.72
N VAL A 79 -5.01 1.97 -16.24
CA VAL A 79 -4.09 3.07 -16.55
C VAL A 79 -2.65 2.57 -16.42
N ARG A 80 -2.06 2.11 -17.52
CA ARG A 80 -0.67 1.68 -17.60
C ARG A 80 0.15 2.93 -17.36
N SER A 81 0.56 3.12 -16.12
CA SER A 81 1.42 4.23 -15.75
C SER A 81 2.80 3.88 -16.28
N GLU A 82 3.27 4.64 -17.27
CA GLU A 82 4.61 4.52 -17.79
C GLU A 82 5.61 4.66 -16.63
N LEU A 83 6.50 3.69 -16.48
CA LEU A 83 7.52 3.69 -15.44
C LEU A 83 8.76 4.43 -15.94
N ILE A 84 9.26 5.33 -15.12
CA ILE A 84 10.44 6.14 -15.38
C ILE A 84 11.55 5.68 -14.43
N VAL A 85 12.77 5.54 -14.95
CA VAL A 85 13.92 5.14 -14.15
C VAL A 85 14.67 6.37 -13.66
N TRP A 86 14.91 6.43 -12.35
CA TRP A 86 15.87 7.36 -11.76
C TRP A 86 16.52 6.71 -10.54
N ASP A 87 17.79 7.07 -10.28
CA ASP A 87 18.62 6.49 -9.19
C ASP A 87 18.67 4.95 -9.20
N GLY A 88 18.58 4.33 -10.40
CA GLY A 88 18.65 2.88 -10.58
C GLY A 88 17.36 2.13 -10.24
N THR A 89 16.27 2.82 -9.91
CA THR A 89 14.99 2.22 -9.56
C THR A 89 13.85 2.71 -10.45
N PHE A 90 12.76 1.92 -10.52
CA PHE A 90 11.58 2.27 -11.30
C PHE A 90 10.59 3.09 -10.48
N HIS A 91 10.04 4.14 -11.09
CA HIS A 91 9.10 5.07 -10.45
C HIS A 91 7.95 5.41 -11.38
N ARG A 92 6.81 5.77 -10.82
CA ARG A 92 5.61 6.16 -11.58
C ARG A 92 5.64 7.62 -12.05
N VAL A 93 6.60 8.40 -11.56
CA VAL A 93 6.75 9.84 -11.83
C VAL A 93 8.22 10.20 -11.97
N ALA A 94 8.50 11.29 -12.70
CA ALA A 94 9.85 11.84 -12.84
C ALA A 94 10.44 12.27 -11.47
N LYS A 95 11.77 12.22 -11.33
CA LYS A 95 12.49 12.59 -10.09
C LYS A 95 12.12 14.00 -9.57
N GLY A 96 11.86 14.92 -10.49
CA GLY A 96 11.45 16.30 -10.21
C GLY A 96 10.00 16.47 -9.76
N PHE A 97 9.17 15.43 -9.80
CA PHE A 97 7.71 15.53 -9.58
C PHE A 97 7.36 16.25 -8.29
N VAL A 98 6.35 17.13 -8.39
CA VAL A 98 5.81 17.92 -7.28
C VAL A 98 4.34 17.61 -7.15
N LEU A 99 3.91 17.26 -5.94
CA LEU A 99 2.50 17.06 -5.64
C LEU A 99 1.72 18.34 -5.93
N PRO A 100 0.54 18.25 -6.55
CA PRO A 100 -0.28 19.41 -6.83
C PRO A 100 -0.62 20.13 -5.52
N SER A 101 -0.34 21.43 -5.49
CA SER A 101 -0.92 22.36 -4.52
C SER A 101 -2.27 22.85 -5.03
N GLY A 102 -3.14 23.21 -4.09
CA GLY A 102 -4.39 23.89 -4.42
C GLY A 102 -5.58 23.23 -3.77
N ILE A 103 -6.72 23.48 -4.39
CA ILE A 103 -8.05 23.14 -3.91
C ILE A 103 -8.23 21.63 -3.81
N VAL A 104 -8.85 21.18 -2.70
CA VAL A 104 -9.11 19.75 -2.42
C VAL A 104 -9.80 19.04 -3.58
N ARG A 105 -10.81 19.65 -4.21
CA ARG A 105 -11.53 19.11 -5.37
C ARG A 105 -10.60 18.78 -6.55
N VAL A 106 -9.73 19.70 -6.92
CA VAL A 106 -8.81 19.51 -8.05
C VAL A 106 -7.81 18.40 -7.75
N VAL A 107 -7.34 18.32 -6.51
CA VAL A 107 -6.41 17.26 -6.11
C VAL A 107 -7.11 15.91 -6.00
N TRP A 108 -8.39 15.89 -5.58
CA TRP A 108 -9.23 14.69 -5.58
C TRP A 108 -9.42 14.11 -6.99
N GLN A 109 -9.69 14.96 -7.98
CA GLN A 109 -9.78 14.52 -9.37
C GLN A 109 -8.49 13.84 -9.85
N ARG A 110 -7.32 14.42 -9.51
CA ARG A 110 -6.01 13.82 -9.82
C ARG A 110 -5.71 12.56 -8.99
N TRP A 111 -6.25 12.47 -7.79
CA TRP A 111 -6.17 11.29 -6.94
C TRP A 111 -6.89 10.10 -7.58
N CYS A 112 -8.08 10.33 -8.15
CA CYS A 112 -8.89 9.29 -8.78
C CYS A 112 -8.51 9.00 -10.24
N GLY A 113 -8.20 10.01 -11.05
CA GLY A 113 -8.07 9.88 -12.51
C GLY A 113 -6.84 10.54 -13.15
N GLY A 114 -5.81 10.88 -12.36
CA GLY A 114 -4.55 11.44 -12.91
C GLY A 114 -3.74 10.45 -13.74
N GLN A 115 -2.63 10.92 -14.32
CA GLN A 115 -1.64 10.08 -15.01
C GLN A 115 -0.25 10.29 -14.39
N PRO A 116 0.23 9.35 -13.54
CA PRO A 116 -0.55 8.31 -12.86
C PRO A 116 -1.53 8.92 -11.84
N PRO A 117 -2.60 8.20 -11.45
CA PRO A 117 -3.46 8.62 -10.35
C PRO A 117 -2.66 8.75 -9.06
N LEU A 118 -2.84 9.85 -8.31
CA LEU A 118 -2.02 10.11 -7.11
C LEU A 118 -2.15 9.00 -6.05
N ARG A 119 -3.28 8.28 -6.03
CA ARG A 119 -3.50 7.15 -5.12
C ARG A 119 -2.47 6.02 -5.27
N LEU A 120 -1.93 5.86 -6.48
CA LEU A 120 -0.95 4.82 -6.81
C LEU A 120 0.49 5.19 -6.42
N LEU A 121 0.77 6.47 -6.18
CA LEU A 121 2.13 6.94 -5.86
C LEU A 121 2.53 6.52 -4.47
N THR A 122 3.65 5.86 -4.27
CA THR A 122 4.17 5.45 -2.96
C THR A 122 5.25 6.39 -2.45
N LYS A 123 5.75 6.18 -1.23
CA LYS A 123 6.92 6.93 -0.72
C LYS A 123 8.18 6.68 -1.58
N HIS A 124 8.25 5.55 -2.27
CA HIS A 124 9.34 5.22 -3.19
C HIS A 124 9.36 6.16 -4.39
N ASP A 125 8.20 6.66 -4.82
CA ASP A 125 8.07 7.61 -5.94
C ASP A 125 8.50 9.05 -5.60
N MET A 126 8.94 9.31 -4.37
CA MET A 126 9.28 10.66 -3.89
C MET A 126 10.79 10.79 -3.63
N SER A 127 11.42 11.71 -4.36
CA SER A 127 12.87 11.95 -4.33
C SER A 127 13.43 12.56 -3.03
N SER A 128 12.58 13.12 -2.15
CA SER A 128 13.04 13.72 -0.89
C SER A 128 12.14 13.38 0.29
N ARG A 129 12.70 13.45 1.51
CA ARG A 129 11.95 13.23 2.76
C ARG A 129 10.74 14.16 2.88
N LEU A 130 10.89 15.44 2.53
CA LEU A 130 9.80 16.41 2.55
C LEU A 130 8.67 16.01 1.60
N LYS A 131 8.99 15.54 0.39
CA LYS A 131 7.98 15.06 -0.57
C LYS A 131 7.26 13.80 -0.05
N LYS A 132 7.99 12.87 0.60
CA LYS A 132 7.40 11.68 1.26
C LYS A 132 6.40 12.07 2.35
N VAL A 133 6.75 13.03 3.21
CA VAL A 133 5.85 13.54 4.26
C VAL A 133 4.61 14.19 3.65
N ARG A 134 4.79 15.05 2.63
CA ARG A 134 3.66 15.70 1.94
C ARG A 134 2.73 14.68 1.27
N LEU A 135 3.26 13.61 0.70
CA LEU A 135 2.45 12.52 0.15
C LEU A 135 1.63 11.82 1.24
N SER A 136 2.23 11.55 2.40
CA SER A 136 1.52 10.97 3.54
C SER A 136 0.40 11.88 4.07
N ASP A 137 0.65 13.18 4.17
CA ASP A 137 -0.37 14.16 4.57
C ASP A 137 -1.54 14.20 3.56
N LEU A 138 -1.22 14.23 2.26
CA LEU A 138 -2.23 14.19 1.21
C LEU A 138 -3.06 12.90 1.27
N ARG A 139 -2.39 11.75 1.39
CA ARG A 139 -3.07 10.45 1.51
C ARG A 139 -4.07 10.45 2.64
N ARG A 140 -3.71 10.97 3.82
CA ARG A 140 -4.61 10.99 4.98
C ARG A 140 -5.89 11.78 4.69
N VAL A 141 -5.78 12.92 4.01
CA VAL A 141 -6.96 13.70 3.58
C VAL A 141 -7.79 12.91 2.56
N MET A 142 -7.16 12.34 1.54
CA MET A 142 -7.87 11.66 0.46
C MET A 142 -8.55 10.36 0.92
N LEU A 143 -7.90 9.58 1.79
CA LEU A 143 -8.49 8.37 2.39
C LEU A 143 -9.71 8.70 3.26
N LEU A 144 -9.72 9.85 3.93
CA LEU A 144 -10.89 10.29 4.68
C LEU A 144 -12.06 10.64 3.76
N ILE A 145 -11.78 11.21 2.59
CA ILE A 145 -12.81 11.46 1.57
C ILE A 145 -13.31 10.12 0.99
N GLU A 146 -12.41 9.17 0.70
CA GLU A 146 -12.79 7.83 0.22
C GLU A 146 -13.66 7.06 1.22
N ALA A 147 -13.41 7.20 2.52
CA ALA A 147 -14.20 6.56 3.57
C ALA A 147 -15.66 7.05 3.64
N LEU A 148 -15.99 8.18 3.01
CA LEU A 148 -17.37 8.69 2.92
C LEU A 148 -18.15 8.14 1.71
N LEU A 149 -17.48 7.39 0.83
CA LEU A 149 -18.08 6.85 -0.38
C LEU A 149 -18.73 5.49 -0.10
N THR A 150 -19.91 5.28 -0.67
CA THR A 150 -20.46 3.93 -0.81
C THR A 150 -19.66 3.12 -1.83
N GLN A 151 -19.83 1.80 -1.86
CA GLN A 151 -19.14 0.94 -2.82
C GLN A 151 -19.46 1.32 -4.28
N GLU A 152 -20.68 1.76 -4.56
CA GLU A 152 -21.09 2.23 -5.89
C GLU A 152 -20.48 3.59 -6.25
N GLU A 153 -20.45 4.52 -5.29
CA GLU A 153 -19.78 5.82 -5.44
C GLU A 153 -18.28 5.62 -5.69
N PHE A 154 -17.65 4.67 -5.00
CA PHE A 154 -16.24 4.33 -5.19
C PHE A 154 -15.95 3.76 -6.59
N LYS A 155 -16.83 2.92 -7.15
CA LYS A 155 -16.65 2.47 -8.55
C LYS A 155 -16.77 3.63 -9.52
N ARG A 156 -17.76 4.51 -9.32
CA ARG A 156 -18.00 5.68 -10.18
C ARG A 156 -16.88 6.72 -10.11
N VAL A 157 -16.27 6.95 -8.95
CA VAL A 157 -15.21 7.97 -8.82
C VAL A 157 -13.96 7.63 -9.64
N HIS A 158 -13.76 6.36 -9.94
CA HIS A 158 -12.60 5.86 -10.67
C HIS A 158 -12.82 5.70 -12.17
N SER A 159 -14.02 5.96 -12.68
CA SER A 159 -14.31 5.86 -14.12
C SER A 159 -13.72 7.03 -14.92
N SER A 160 -13.71 8.24 -14.36
CA SER A 160 -13.09 9.42 -14.98
C SER A 160 -12.77 10.53 -13.97
N SER A 161 -11.88 11.45 -14.36
CA SER A 161 -11.55 12.65 -13.57
C SER A 161 -12.78 13.57 -13.39
N ASP A 162 -13.68 13.63 -14.36
CA ASP A 162 -14.90 14.44 -14.27
C ASP A 162 -15.93 13.81 -13.34
N ALA A 163 -16.10 12.48 -13.40
CA ALA A 163 -16.93 11.74 -12.46
C ALA A 163 -16.44 11.93 -11.02
N ALA A 164 -15.12 11.92 -10.80
CA ALA A 164 -14.52 12.23 -9.50
C ALA A 164 -14.88 13.64 -9.00
N GLY A 165 -14.84 14.63 -9.89
CA GLY A 165 -15.18 16.01 -9.57
C GLY A 165 -16.66 16.20 -9.23
N LEU A 166 -17.56 15.53 -9.95
CA LEU A 166 -19.00 15.57 -9.68
C LEU A 166 -19.35 14.88 -8.36
N LEU A 167 -18.76 13.71 -8.09
CA LEU A 167 -18.97 13.01 -6.83
C LEU A 167 -18.47 13.83 -5.64
N PHE A 168 -17.34 14.54 -5.78
CA PHE A 168 -16.87 15.42 -4.73
C PHE A 168 -17.91 16.49 -4.34
N GLU A 169 -18.58 17.11 -5.32
CA GLU A 169 -19.65 18.08 -5.05
C GLU A 169 -20.84 17.47 -4.29
N GLN A 170 -21.13 16.19 -4.53
CA GLN A 170 -22.21 15.47 -3.84
C GLN A 170 -21.86 15.14 -2.39
N ILE A 171 -20.61 14.78 -2.11
CA ILE A 171 -20.18 14.34 -0.78
C ILE A 171 -19.58 15.47 0.08
N LYS A 172 -19.29 16.65 -0.47
CA LYS A 172 -18.60 17.72 0.27
C LYS A 172 -19.30 18.14 1.56
N ASN A 173 -20.63 18.04 1.61
CA ASN A 173 -21.42 18.38 2.79
C ASN A 173 -21.35 17.29 3.89
N ARG A 174 -20.89 16.08 3.55
CA ARG A 174 -20.65 14.98 4.50
C ARG A 174 -19.29 15.10 5.19
N LEU A 175 -18.39 15.95 4.69
CA LEU A 175 -17.06 16.12 5.24
C LEU A 175 -17.11 16.85 6.59
N LEU A 176 -16.51 16.24 7.61
CA LEU A 176 -16.45 16.72 8.98
C LEU A 176 -15.40 17.85 9.17
N PHE A 177 -15.38 18.84 8.28
CA PHE A 177 -14.52 20.02 8.41
C PHE A 177 -15.35 21.22 8.85
N ALA A 178 -14.80 22.01 9.77
CA ALA A 178 -15.48 23.18 10.30
C ALA A 178 -15.78 24.17 9.17
N SER A 179 -17.07 24.48 8.99
CA SER A 179 -17.53 25.49 8.04
C SER A 179 -17.15 26.92 8.46
N SER A 180 -16.56 27.08 9.65
CA SER A 180 -16.06 28.35 10.17
C SER A 180 -14.58 28.26 10.54
N SER A 181 -13.86 29.32 10.21
CA SER A 181 -12.52 29.59 10.71
C SER A 181 -12.53 29.80 12.22
N GLY A 182 -11.42 29.54 12.92
CA GLY A 182 -11.22 30.02 14.31
C GLY A 182 -11.36 31.55 14.48
N LYS A 183 -11.47 32.31 13.38
CA LYS A 183 -11.79 33.75 13.32
C LYS A 183 -13.23 34.05 12.84
N GLY A 184 -14.16 33.10 12.92
CA GLY A 184 -15.59 33.28 12.59
C GLY A 184 -15.96 33.42 11.10
N ARG A 185 -14.99 33.47 10.17
CA ARG A 185 -15.30 33.54 8.72
C ARG A 185 -15.85 32.21 8.20
N ARG A 186 -16.98 32.27 7.47
CA ARG A 186 -17.51 31.12 6.70
C ARG A 186 -16.49 30.67 5.66
N ARG A 187 -16.23 29.38 5.60
CA ARG A 187 -15.31 28.74 4.64
C ARG A 187 -16.09 27.87 3.68
N LYS A 188 -15.77 27.99 2.40
CA LYS A 188 -16.24 27.10 1.34
C LYS A 188 -15.23 25.97 1.18
N LEU A 189 -15.63 24.74 1.51
CA LEU A 189 -14.73 23.57 1.52
C LEU A 189 -14.13 23.29 0.14
N ASP A 190 -14.90 23.54 -0.92
CA ASP A 190 -14.50 23.53 -2.33
C ASP A 190 -13.49 24.61 -2.71
N GLN A 191 -13.16 25.54 -1.81
CA GLN A 191 -12.12 26.55 -2.01
C GLN A 191 -10.91 26.33 -1.09
N LEU A 192 -11.01 25.38 -0.16
CA LEU A 192 -9.93 25.09 0.78
C LEU A 192 -8.82 24.28 0.11
N SER A 193 -7.59 24.65 0.46
CA SER A 193 -6.44 23.86 0.05
C SER A 193 -6.43 22.54 0.82
N TRP A 194 -6.03 21.45 0.16
CA TRP A 194 -5.89 20.15 0.85
C TRP A 194 -4.88 20.21 2.01
N ARG A 195 -3.91 21.13 1.95
CA ARG A 195 -2.93 21.34 3.04
C ARG A 195 -3.60 21.89 4.28
N THR A 196 -4.55 22.82 4.12
CA THR A 196 -5.36 23.34 5.23
C THR A 196 -6.12 22.20 5.91
N LEU A 197 -6.75 21.32 5.11
CA LEU A 197 -7.44 20.15 5.63
C LEU A 197 -6.49 19.17 6.34
N ALA A 198 -5.29 18.95 5.79
CA ALA A 198 -4.28 18.11 6.44
C ALA A 198 -3.84 18.67 7.81
N HIS A 199 -3.73 19.99 7.95
CA HIS A 199 -3.45 20.63 9.23
C HIS A 199 -4.62 20.50 10.21
N GLU A 200 -5.86 20.68 9.76
CA GLU A 200 -7.05 20.49 10.60
C GLU A 200 -7.20 19.04 11.07
N LEU A 201 -6.95 18.05 10.21
CA LEU A 201 -6.93 16.64 10.61
C LEU A 201 -5.84 16.35 11.65
N LYS A 202 -4.69 17.01 11.60
CA LYS A 202 -3.66 16.87 12.63
C LYS A 202 -4.13 17.46 13.96
N ALA A 203 -4.83 18.60 13.93
CA ALA A 203 -5.36 19.23 15.13
C ALA A 203 -6.51 18.45 15.79
N LEU A 204 -7.30 17.67 15.02
CA LEU A 204 -8.38 16.83 15.56
C LEU A 204 -7.90 15.54 16.25
N ASN A 205 -6.66 15.11 15.99
CA ASN A 205 -6.09 13.87 16.51
C ASN A 205 -5.02 14.09 17.60
N ASN A 206 -4.81 15.35 18.00
CA ASN A 206 -3.93 15.76 19.09
C ASN A 206 -4.78 16.31 20.24
#